data_AF-A0A0J1EDK1-F1
#
_entry.id   AF-A0A0J1EDK1-F1
#
_cell.length_a   1.000
_cell.length_b   1.000
_cell.length_c   1.000
_cell.angle_alpha   90.00
_cell.angle_beta   90.00
_cell.angle_gamma   90.00
#
_symmetry.space_group_name_H-M   'P 1'
#
loop_
_entity.id
_entity.type
_entity.pdbx_description
1 polymer ?
#
loop_
_entity_poly.entity_id
_entity_poly.type
_entity_poly.pdbx_seq_one_letter_code
_entity_poly.pdbx_strand_id
1 'polypeptide(L)'
;MCTCGWLAMMVNDQSTPFSYSDDSGFFVQGAERTQYPIHHCPWCAEPLPNRVAEGPIAPTHEYARVFENASKIQKPAECYEEFGKPDYDKPFPDDRGMPTDLRNIEYYNISDWYTLEFYFQDPDYKRFAIHAKPIPLRTNAEP
;
A
#
# COMPACT_ATOMS: atom_id res chain seq x y z
N MET A 1 17.15 10.99 -8.99
CA MET A 1 15.66 11.04 -8.94
C MET A 1 15.21 9.78 -8.21
N CYS A 2 14.29 9.89 -7.26
CA CYS A 2 13.90 8.81 -6.36
C CYS A 2 13.31 7.61 -7.12
N THR A 3 13.91 6.43 -6.97
CA THR A 3 13.44 5.18 -7.59
C THR A 3 13.16 4.06 -6.58
N CYS A 4 13.25 4.34 -5.27
CA CYS A 4 13.10 3.32 -4.22
C CYS A 4 11.64 2.86 -4.00
N GLY A 5 10.69 3.43 -4.73
CA GLY A 5 9.27 3.10 -4.63
C GLY A 5 8.52 3.69 -3.43
N TRP A 6 9.22 4.32 -2.48
CA TRP A 6 8.61 4.96 -1.32
C TRP A 6 7.54 6.00 -1.71
N LEU A 7 7.81 6.81 -2.73
CA LEU A 7 6.87 7.83 -3.18
C LEU A 7 5.55 7.20 -3.64
N ALA A 8 5.64 6.16 -4.48
CA ALA A 8 4.49 5.42 -4.97
C ALA A 8 3.68 4.80 -3.84
N MET A 9 4.37 4.27 -2.83
CA MET A 9 3.72 3.72 -1.64
C MET A 9 2.91 4.80 -0.91
N MET A 10 3.50 5.96 -0.64
CA MET A 10 2.81 7.03 0.09
C MET A 10 1.65 7.64 -0.70
N VAL A 11 1.83 7.97 -1.98
CA VAL A 11 0.79 8.66 -2.78
C VAL A 11 -0.42 7.77 -3.07
N ASN A 12 -0.24 6.44 -3.03
CA ASN A 12 -1.32 5.48 -3.26
C ASN A 12 -1.93 4.94 -1.96
N ASP A 13 -1.34 5.25 -0.81
CA ASP A 13 -1.87 4.91 0.51
C ASP A 13 -2.78 6.03 1.03
N GLN A 14 -4.07 5.76 1.02
CA GLN A 14 -5.13 6.68 1.47
C GLN A 14 -5.03 7.03 2.96
N SER A 15 -4.29 6.26 3.75
CA SER A 15 -4.11 6.51 5.18
C SER A 15 -2.97 7.48 5.47
N THR A 16 -2.10 7.76 4.49
CA THR A 16 -0.99 8.68 4.69
C THR A 16 -1.45 10.13 4.52
N PRO A 17 -0.84 11.07 5.26
CA PRO A 17 -1.06 12.50 5.03
C PRO A 17 -0.34 13.00 3.77
N PHE A 18 0.23 12.12 2.96
CA PHE A 18 1.01 12.49 1.78
C PHE A 18 0.07 12.72 0.60
N SER A 19 0.29 13.80 -0.13
CA SER A 19 -0.59 14.20 -1.23
C SER A 19 0.21 14.94 -2.30
N TYR A 20 -0.46 15.26 -3.40
CA TYR A 20 0.13 16.01 -4.49
C TYR A 20 -0.84 17.04 -5.04
N SER A 21 -0.30 18.07 -5.69
CA SER A 21 -1.04 18.97 -6.58
C SER A 21 -0.13 19.40 -7.73
N ASP A 22 -0.71 19.78 -8.86
CA ASP A 22 0.06 20.27 -10.01
C ASP A 22 0.79 21.59 -9.69
N ASP A 23 0.26 22.39 -8.76
CA ASP A 23 0.81 23.69 -8.39
C ASP A 23 1.93 23.60 -7.33
N SER A 24 1.85 22.63 -6.41
CA SER A 24 2.74 22.54 -5.24
C SER A 24 3.64 21.31 -5.24
N GLY A 25 3.48 20.41 -6.22
CA GLY A 25 4.18 19.13 -6.24
C GLY A 25 3.71 18.23 -5.11
N PHE A 26 4.62 17.46 -4.53
CA PHE A 26 4.33 16.57 -3.41
C PHE A 26 4.41 17.31 -2.06
N PHE A 27 3.47 17.02 -1.17
CA PHE A 27 3.40 17.65 0.15
C PHE A 27 2.81 16.73 1.21
N VAL A 28 3.05 17.07 2.47
CA VAL A 28 2.37 16.48 3.63
C VAL A 28 1.29 17.44 4.10
N GLN A 29 0.10 16.89 4.30
CA GLN A 29 -1.00 17.59 4.92
C GLN A 29 -0.84 17.55 6.44
N GLY A 30 -0.48 18.69 7.03
CA GLY A 30 -0.43 18.88 8.47
C GLY A 30 -1.78 19.31 9.06
N ALA A 31 -1.75 19.62 10.37
CA ALA A 31 -2.91 20.15 11.08
C ALA A 31 -3.45 21.44 10.42
N GLU A 32 -4.76 21.66 10.57
CA GLU A 32 -5.44 22.88 10.09
C GLU A 32 -5.29 23.14 8.58
N ARG A 33 -5.10 22.08 7.79
CA ARG A 33 -4.88 22.16 6.33
C ARG A 33 -3.55 22.82 5.93
N THR A 34 -2.57 22.89 6.83
CA THR A 34 -1.21 23.34 6.49
C THR A 34 -0.56 22.34 5.53
N GLN A 35 0.10 22.81 4.47
CA GLN A 35 0.81 21.98 3.51
C GLN A 35 2.32 22.17 3.65
N TYR A 36 3.05 21.07 3.80
CA TYR A 36 4.51 21.07 3.89
C TYR A 36 5.07 20.43 2.62
N PRO A 37 5.70 21.20 1.71
CA PRO A 37 6.24 20.63 0.48
C PRO A 37 7.39 19.66 0.78
N ILE A 38 7.44 18.57 0.03
CA ILE A 38 8.51 17.58 0.08
C ILE A 38 9.23 17.57 -1.27
N HIS A 39 10.54 17.79 -1.22
CA HIS A 39 11.39 17.80 -2.42
C HIS A 39 12.30 16.57 -2.52
N HIS A 40 12.53 15.86 -1.42
CA HIS A 40 13.43 14.70 -1.37
C HIS A 40 12.75 13.53 -0.68
N CYS A 41 13.05 12.32 -1.11
CA CYS A 41 12.55 11.11 -0.48
C CYS A 41 13.16 10.97 0.94
N PRO A 42 12.34 10.81 2.00
CA PRO A 42 12.87 10.63 3.35
C PRO A 42 13.56 9.28 3.55
N TRP A 43 13.36 8.31 2.65
CA TRP A 43 13.96 6.98 2.74
C TRP A 43 15.34 6.91 2.06
N CYS A 44 15.46 7.42 0.84
CA CYS A 44 16.70 7.32 0.05
C CYS A 44 17.39 8.67 -0.22
N ALA A 45 16.86 9.79 0.29
CA ALA A 45 17.37 11.15 0.11
C ALA A 45 17.40 11.67 -1.34
N GLU A 46 17.06 10.86 -2.34
CA GLU A 46 16.99 11.28 -3.74
C GLU A 46 15.88 12.32 -4.00
N PRO A 47 16.06 13.24 -4.95
CA PRO A 47 15.03 14.21 -5.33
C PRO A 47 13.74 13.53 -5.82
N LEU A 48 12.59 14.06 -5.39
CA LEU A 48 11.27 13.68 -5.90
C LEU A 48 11.02 14.30 -7.29
N PRO A 49 10.12 13.71 -8.11
CA PRO A 49 9.72 14.34 -9.36
C PRO A 49 8.97 15.64 -9.07
N ASN A 50 9.03 16.58 -10.01
CA ASN A 50 8.38 17.87 -9.86
C ASN A 50 6.89 17.81 -10.19
N ARG A 51 6.43 16.73 -10.84
CA ARG A 51 5.05 16.58 -11.31
C ARG A 51 4.53 15.16 -11.09
N VAL A 52 3.22 15.09 -11.02
CA VAL A 52 2.39 13.91 -10.79
C VAL A 52 2.50 12.89 -11.92
N ALA A 53 2.51 13.39 -13.17
CA ALA A 53 2.58 12.56 -14.37
C ALA A 53 3.89 11.74 -14.48
N GLU A 54 4.89 12.08 -13.67
CA GLU A 54 6.17 11.37 -13.58
C GLU A 54 6.16 10.31 -12.46
N GLY A 55 5.08 10.25 -11.67
CA GLY A 55 4.86 9.33 -10.55
C GLY A 55 3.89 8.19 -10.89
N PRO A 56 4.13 6.94 -10.44
CA PRO A 56 3.18 5.85 -10.59
C PRO A 56 2.02 6.05 -9.61
N ILE A 57 0.84 6.31 -10.15
CA ILE A 57 -0.40 6.49 -9.39
C ILE A 57 -1.41 5.44 -9.82
N ALA A 58 -2.01 4.78 -8.84
CA ALA A 58 -3.03 3.78 -9.04
C ALA A 58 -4.26 4.41 -9.69
N PRO A 59 -4.92 3.70 -10.63
CA PRO A 59 -6.22 4.12 -11.13
C PRO A 59 -7.19 4.33 -9.97
N THR A 60 -8.00 5.39 -10.04
CA THR A 60 -8.92 5.78 -8.95
C THR A 60 -9.90 4.68 -8.55
N HIS A 61 -10.27 3.79 -9.48
CA HIS A 61 -11.17 2.66 -9.24
C HIS A 61 -10.48 1.42 -8.66
N GLU A 62 -9.16 1.35 -8.70
CA GLU A 62 -8.42 0.13 -8.38
C GLU A 62 -8.49 -0.20 -6.89
N TYR A 63 -8.33 0.81 -6.02
CA TYR A 63 -8.53 0.62 -4.59
C TYR A 63 -9.93 0.11 -4.27
N ALA A 64 -10.96 0.70 -4.91
CA ALA A 64 -12.35 0.32 -4.68
C ALA A 64 -12.60 -1.14 -5.10
N ARG A 65 -12.06 -1.56 -6.25
CA ARG A 65 -12.11 -2.95 -6.72
C ARG A 65 -11.47 -3.91 -5.72
N VAL A 66 -10.26 -3.60 -5.27
CA VAL A 66 -9.52 -4.40 -4.29
C VAL A 66 -10.30 -4.51 -2.98
N PHE A 67 -10.79 -3.38 -2.47
CA PHE A 67 -11.58 -3.31 -1.24
C PHE A 67 -12.88 -4.11 -1.33
N GLU A 68 -13.63 -3.97 -2.42
CA GLU A 68 -14.89 -4.68 -2.61
C GLU A 68 -14.66 -6.20 -2.61
N ASN A 69 -13.63 -6.69 -3.32
CA ASN A 69 -13.29 -8.11 -3.33
C ASN A 69 -12.88 -8.60 -1.94
N ALA A 70 -11.99 -7.87 -1.26
CA ALA A 70 -11.52 -8.24 0.07
C ALA A 70 -12.64 -8.26 1.13
N SER A 71 -13.60 -7.34 1.05
CA SER A 71 -14.69 -7.21 2.02
C SER A 71 -15.68 -8.37 2.04
N LYS A 72 -15.72 -9.17 0.97
CA LYS A 72 -16.60 -10.34 0.84
C LYS A 72 -16.05 -11.56 1.56
N ILE A 73 -14.75 -11.57 1.87
CA ILE A 73 -14.05 -12.68 2.50
C ILE A 73 -14.32 -12.70 4.01
N GLN A 74 -14.75 -13.85 4.51
CA GLN A 74 -15.08 -14.12 5.90
C GLN A 74 -14.28 -15.30 6.47
N LYS A 75 -13.65 -16.11 5.63
CA LYS A 75 -12.90 -17.31 6.05
C LYS A 75 -11.63 -17.49 5.23
N PRO A 76 -10.59 -18.15 5.79
CA PRO A 76 -9.36 -18.43 5.06
C PRO A 76 -9.60 -19.16 3.74
N ALA A 77 -10.50 -20.16 3.74
CA ALA A 77 -10.82 -20.95 2.54
C ALA A 77 -11.28 -20.07 1.35
N GLU A 78 -12.01 -18.99 1.62
CA GLU A 78 -12.51 -18.08 0.60
C GLU A 78 -11.36 -17.24 -0.02
N CYS A 79 -10.31 -16.94 0.74
CA CYS A 79 -9.09 -16.33 0.19
C CYS A 79 -8.45 -17.24 -0.86
N TYR A 80 -8.38 -18.54 -0.59
CA TYR A 80 -7.76 -19.50 -1.51
C TYR A 80 -8.56 -19.65 -2.81
N GLU A 81 -9.89 -19.59 -2.72
CA GLU A 81 -10.76 -19.65 -3.89
C GLU A 81 -10.65 -18.39 -4.75
N GLU A 82 -10.62 -17.21 -4.13
CA GLU A 82 -10.62 -15.92 -4.84
C GLU A 82 -9.21 -15.53 -5.35
N PHE A 83 -8.18 -15.71 -4.53
CA PHE A 83 -6.83 -15.19 -4.80
C PHE A 83 -5.78 -16.29 -5.01
N GLY A 84 -6.14 -17.55 -4.80
CA GLY A 84 -5.21 -18.67 -4.87
C GLY A 84 -4.35 -18.82 -3.60
N LYS A 85 -3.16 -19.40 -3.74
CA LYS A 85 -2.25 -19.57 -2.62
C LYS A 85 -1.63 -18.22 -2.23
N PRO A 86 -1.53 -17.86 -0.94
CA PRO A 86 -0.83 -16.65 -0.53
C PRO A 86 0.65 -16.73 -0.91
N ASP A 87 1.23 -15.58 -1.27
CA ASP A 87 2.66 -15.44 -1.53
C ASP A 87 3.49 -15.69 -0.27
N TYR A 88 2.90 -15.39 0.89
CA TYR A 88 3.52 -15.57 2.20
C TYR A 88 2.45 -15.85 3.26
N ASP A 89 2.75 -16.79 4.15
CA ASP A 89 1.91 -17.20 5.27
C ASP A 89 2.78 -17.34 6.53
N LYS A 90 2.52 -16.49 7.53
CA LYS A 90 3.18 -16.54 8.85
C LYS A 90 2.23 -16.15 9.99
N PRO A 91 2.48 -16.68 11.20
CA PRO A 91 1.77 -16.28 12.41
C PRO A 91 2.02 -14.81 12.75
N PHE A 92 0.99 -14.13 13.25
CA PHE A 92 1.09 -12.73 13.66
C PHE A 92 1.82 -12.64 15.00
N PRO A 93 2.95 -11.90 15.10
CA PRO A 93 3.62 -11.69 16.37
C PRO A 93 2.85 -10.69 17.26
N ASP A 94 2.86 -10.89 18.58
CA ASP A 94 2.41 -9.89 19.54
C ASP A 94 3.41 -8.73 19.64
N ASP A 95 3.12 -7.74 20.48
CA ASP A 95 3.99 -6.59 20.76
C ASP A 95 5.38 -6.97 21.31
N ARG A 96 5.59 -8.25 21.66
CA ARG A 96 6.84 -8.82 22.17
C ARG A 96 7.53 -9.73 21.14
N GLY A 97 6.98 -9.86 19.94
CA GLY A 97 7.50 -10.73 18.88
C GLY A 97 7.11 -12.21 19.02
N MET A 98 6.20 -12.54 19.95
CA MET A 98 5.77 -13.92 20.19
C MET A 98 4.59 -14.30 19.30
N PRO A 99 4.49 -15.55 18.82
CA PRO A 99 3.34 -15.98 18.02
C PRO A 99 2.02 -15.79 18.79
N THR A 100 1.03 -15.16 18.17
CA THR A 100 -0.33 -15.02 18.71
C THR A 100 -1.28 -16.07 18.13
N ASP A 101 -2.48 -16.15 18.70
CA ASP A 101 -3.61 -16.93 18.16
C ASP A 101 -4.18 -16.31 16.85
N LEU A 102 -3.74 -15.10 16.46
CA LEU A 102 -3.98 -14.54 15.14
C LEU A 102 -3.07 -15.26 14.14
N ARG A 103 -3.66 -16.22 13.43
CA ARG A 103 -2.89 -17.28 12.81
C ARG A 103 -2.27 -16.92 11.47
N ASN A 104 -2.87 -16.03 10.68
CA ASN A 104 -2.40 -15.83 9.31
C ASN A 104 -2.34 -14.35 8.97
N ILE A 105 -1.18 -13.91 8.46
CA ILE A 105 -1.07 -12.86 7.45
C ILE A 105 -1.04 -13.59 6.13
N GLU A 106 -2.18 -13.74 5.46
CA GLU A 106 -2.16 -14.22 4.08
C GLU A 106 -1.86 -13.03 3.18
N TYR A 107 -0.64 -12.97 2.65
CA TYR A 107 -0.19 -11.91 1.77
C TYR A 107 -0.53 -12.25 0.33
N TYR A 108 -1.28 -11.37 -0.34
CA TYR A 108 -1.68 -11.55 -1.72
C TYR A 108 -1.27 -10.37 -2.59
N ASN A 109 -0.56 -10.69 -3.66
CA ASN A 109 -0.20 -9.78 -4.73
C ASN A 109 -1.32 -9.70 -5.80
N ILE A 110 -2.37 -8.94 -5.50
CA ILE A 110 -3.63 -8.91 -6.26
C ILE A 110 -3.74 -7.85 -7.36
N SER A 111 -2.78 -6.93 -7.40
CA SER A 111 -2.72 -5.86 -8.40
C SER A 111 -1.30 -5.33 -8.51
N ASP A 112 -0.97 -4.59 -9.55
CA ASP A 112 0.33 -3.90 -9.64
C ASP A 112 0.53 -2.88 -8.51
N TRP A 113 -0.55 -2.39 -7.91
CA TRP A 113 -0.59 -1.24 -7.01
C TRP A 113 -0.64 -1.59 -5.52
N TYR A 114 -1.32 -2.68 -5.20
CA TYR A 114 -1.71 -3.00 -3.84
C TYR A 114 -1.43 -4.46 -3.51
N THR A 115 -1.14 -4.69 -2.24
CA THR A 115 -1.14 -6.01 -1.62
C THR A 115 -2.19 -6.08 -0.53
N LEU A 116 -2.73 -7.28 -0.34
CA LEU A 116 -3.78 -7.53 0.61
C LEU A 116 -3.27 -8.47 1.69
N GLU A 117 -3.56 -8.13 2.93
CA GLU A 117 -3.28 -8.95 4.10
C GLU A 117 -4.60 -9.29 4.79
N PHE A 118 -4.88 -10.57 4.97
CA PHE A 118 -5.98 -11.01 5.82
C PHE A 118 -5.49 -11.38 7.21
N TYR A 119 -6.33 -11.13 8.21
CA TYR A 119 -6.08 -11.45 9.61
C TYR A 119 -7.23 -12.32 10.15
N PHE A 120 -6.91 -13.58 10.46
CA PHE A 120 -7.85 -14.55 11.00
C PHE A 120 -7.47 -14.95 12.44
N GLN A 121 -8.48 -15.15 13.28
CA GLN A 121 -8.33 -15.75 14.60
C GLN A 121 -9.26 -16.96 14.64
N ASP A 122 -8.69 -18.15 14.49
CA ASP A 122 -9.37 -19.43 14.24
C ASP A 122 -10.74 -19.56 14.96
N PRO A 123 -11.88 -19.72 14.26
CA PRO A 123 -12.09 -19.72 12.79
C PRO A 123 -12.61 -18.39 12.23
N ASP A 124 -12.57 -17.32 13.01
CA ASP A 124 -13.26 -16.05 12.72
C ASP A 124 -12.37 -15.06 11.96
N TYR A 125 -12.93 -14.49 10.89
CA TYR A 125 -12.39 -13.27 10.27
C TYR A 125 -12.37 -12.12 11.27
N LYS A 126 -11.27 -11.37 11.28
CA LYS A 126 -11.15 -10.14 12.07
C LYS A 126 -11.11 -8.91 11.20
N ARG A 127 -10.18 -8.89 10.24
CA ARG A 127 -9.98 -7.74 9.35
C ARG A 127 -9.12 -8.14 8.15
N PHE A 128 -9.09 -7.26 7.14
CA PHE A 128 -8.04 -7.20 6.14
C PHE A 128 -7.35 -5.83 6.18
N ALA A 129 -6.17 -5.74 5.58
CA ALA A 129 -5.47 -4.49 5.31
C ALA A 129 -5.03 -4.45 3.84
N ILE A 130 -5.21 -3.31 3.20
CA ILE A 130 -4.72 -3.04 1.84
C ILE A 130 -3.51 -2.14 1.97
N HIS A 131 -2.38 -2.57 1.44
CA HIS A 131 -1.13 -1.83 1.48
C HIS A 131 -0.73 -1.42 0.06
N ALA A 132 -0.38 -0.15 -0.13
CA ALA A 132 0.23 0.29 -1.37
C ALA A 132 1.63 -0.32 -1.53
N LYS A 133 2.00 -0.70 -2.74
CA LYS A 133 3.33 -1.25 -3.02
C LYS A 133 4.37 -0.16 -3.22
N PRO A 134 5.64 -0.45 -2.87
CA PRO A 134 6.75 0.38 -3.31
C PRO A 134 7.02 0.13 -4.80
N ILE A 135 6.41 0.93 -5.67
CA ILE A 135 6.62 0.85 -7.12
C ILE A 135 7.66 1.90 -7.52
N PRO A 136 8.83 1.50 -8.05
CA PRO A 136 9.80 2.46 -8.57
C PRO A 136 9.17 3.41 -9.58
N LEU A 137 9.59 4.67 -9.57
CA LEU A 137 9.29 5.57 -10.68
C LEU A 137 9.78 4.89 -11.97
N ARG A 138 8.88 4.74 -12.95
CA ARG A 138 9.33 4.45 -14.31
C ARG A 138 10.02 5.72 -14.78
N THR A 139 11.34 5.75 -14.69
CA THR A 139 12.10 6.77 -15.41
C THR A 139 11.78 6.55 -16.88
N ASN A 140 11.26 7.59 -17.56
CA ASN A 140 11.19 7.63 -19.02
C ASN A 140 12.60 7.67 -19.62
N ALA A 141 13.41 6.66 -19.33
CA ALA A 141 14.62 6.30 -20.07
C ALA A 141 14.28 4.96 -20.74
N GLU A 142 13.30 4.98 -21.65
CA GLU A 142 13.48 5.02 -23.11
C GLU A 142 13.75 3.62 -23.70
N PRO A 143 13.28 3.38 -24.92
CA PRO A 143 14.17 3.55 -26.06
C PRO A 143 13.87 4.80 -26.91
#